data_AF-H1S3T8-F1
#
_entry.id   AF-H1S3T8-F1
#
_cell.length_a   1.000
_cell.length_b   1.000
_cell.length_c   1.000
_cell.angle_alpha   90.00
_cell.angle_beta   90.00
_cell.angle_gamma   90.00
#
_symmetry.space_group_name_H-M   'P 1'
#
loop_
_entity.id
_entity.type
_entity.pdbx_description
1 polymer ?
#
loop_
_entity_poly.entity_id
_entity_poly.type
_entity_poly.pdbx_seq_one_letter_code
_entity_poly.pdbx_strand_id
1 'polypeptide(L)'
;MFSWGLVTGVAMSKSVMNVPEAIGMSLLVYAGSAQLSVLPLFAAGLPLWTVWLTAAIVNLRFVIFSAGLQPHFSYLPLWRRTLLGSFNGDLHFVYFMQRYATPGHEPGKEGYFWGMALTNFAMWQVSSIIGIVLASAFPDSWGLGLAGTLALIPVMVTTIRSRSTLLAVAVASTVALLCFDLPYRLGLVAAVVGAIAAGMASDELAARATLRGIRRRKAEHAPAQAVAQAPAQAAKDRA
;
A
#
# COMPACT_ATOMS: atom_id res chain seq x y z
N MET A 1 -2.63 13.71 -5.18
CA MET A 1 -3.45 13.88 -3.95
C MET A 1 -4.69 14.69 -4.23
N PHE A 2 -4.58 15.90 -4.80
CA PHE A 2 -5.74 16.67 -5.27
C PHE A 2 -6.71 15.85 -6.13
N SER A 3 -6.24 15.22 -7.22
CA SER A 3 -7.11 14.41 -8.09
C SER A 3 -7.78 13.24 -7.37
N TRP A 4 -7.07 12.64 -6.40
CA TRP A 4 -7.56 11.49 -5.63
C TRP A 4 -8.68 11.91 -4.66
N GLY A 5 -8.49 13.01 -3.93
CA GLY A 5 -9.53 13.58 -3.07
C GLY A 5 -10.75 14.03 -3.88
N LEU A 6 -10.54 14.72 -5.00
CA LEU A 6 -11.63 15.15 -5.90
C LEU A 6 -12.50 13.98 -6.36
N VAL A 7 -11.87 12.93 -6.91
CA VAL A 7 -12.60 11.74 -7.41
C VAL A 7 -13.33 11.04 -6.27
N THR A 8 -12.71 10.93 -5.09
CA THR A 8 -13.34 10.31 -3.92
C THR A 8 -14.53 11.12 -3.44
N GLY A 9 -14.42 12.45 -3.40
CA GLY A 9 -15.52 13.36 -3.06
C GLY A 9 -16.71 13.25 -3.99
N VAL A 10 -16.46 13.23 -5.31
CA VAL A 10 -17.52 13.02 -6.32
C VAL A 10 -18.18 11.66 -6.13
N ALA A 11 -17.39 10.59 -5.93
CA ALA A 11 -17.93 9.24 -5.74
C ALA A 11 -18.81 9.14 -4.49
N MET A 12 -18.41 9.75 -3.36
CA MET A 12 -19.23 9.79 -2.15
C MET A 12 -20.56 10.52 -2.38
N SER A 13 -20.54 11.66 -3.06
CA SER A 13 -21.75 12.45 -3.34
C SER A 13 -22.69 11.79 -4.36
N LYS A 14 -22.15 10.93 -5.25
CA LYS A 14 -22.92 10.11 -6.20
C LYS A 14 -23.31 8.73 -5.64
N SER A 15 -23.06 8.49 -4.36
CA SER A 15 -23.47 7.27 -3.66
C SER A 15 -24.80 7.48 -2.93
N VAL A 16 -25.16 6.56 -2.02
CA VAL A 16 -26.37 6.67 -1.17
C VAL A 16 -26.24 7.69 -0.03
N MET A 17 -25.09 8.34 0.11
CA MET A 17 -24.79 9.27 1.21
C MET A 17 -25.31 10.68 0.93
N ASN A 18 -25.76 11.38 1.97
CA ASN A 18 -26.02 12.82 1.89
C ASN A 18 -24.73 13.66 2.03
N VAL A 19 -24.82 14.95 1.74
CA VAL A 19 -23.66 15.85 1.75
C VAL A 19 -22.97 15.92 3.14
N PRO A 20 -23.69 16.11 4.26
CA PRO A 20 -23.08 16.06 5.59
C PRO A 20 -22.37 14.73 5.90
N GLU A 21 -22.97 13.60 5.53
CA GLU A 21 -22.36 12.27 5.70
C GLU A 21 -21.07 12.14 4.88
N ALA A 22 -21.07 12.58 3.63
CA ALA A 22 -19.88 12.56 2.77
C ALA A 22 -18.75 13.45 3.33
N ILE A 23 -19.08 14.63 3.85
CA ILE A 23 -18.11 15.52 4.51
C ILE A 23 -17.56 14.87 5.79
N GLY A 24 -18.44 14.31 6.61
CA GLY A 24 -18.05 13.58 7.82
C GLY A 24 -17.13 12.39 7.52
N MET A 25 -17.44 11.63 6.48
CA MET A 25 -16.61 10.52 6.00
C MET A 25 -15.23 11.01 5.54
N SER A 26 -15.14 12.14 4.84
CA SER A 26 -13.85 12.74 4.46
C SER A 26 -13.00 13.13 5.66
N LEU A 27 -13.61 13.78 6.65
CA LEU A 27 -12.93 14.30 7.85
C LEU A 27 -12.46 13.19 8.79
N LEU A 28 -13.30 12.17 8.99
CA LEU A 28 -13.05 11.11 9.96
C LEU A 28 -12.26 9.93 9.38
N VAL A 29 -12.48 9.62 8.10
CA VAL A 29 -11.87 8.47 7.45
C VAL A 29 -10.81 8.94 6.47
N TYR A 30 -9.60 9.12 6.97
CA TYR A 30 -8.44 9.49 6.17
C TYR A 30 -7.88 8.30 5.37
N ALA A 31 -8.71 7.69 4.52
CA ALA A 31 -8.36 6.52 3.73
C ALA A 31 -9.23 6.41 2.46
N GLY A 32 -8.79 7.03 1.36
CA GLY A 32 -9.56 7.07 0.11
C GLY A 32 -9.87 5.70 -0.50
N SER A 33 -8.94 4.74 -0.45
CA SER A 33 -9.19 3.37 -0.92
C SER A 33 -10.29 2.68 -0.10
N ALA A 34 -10.30 2.85 1.22
CA ALA A 34 -11.33 2.30 2.09
C ALA A 34 -12.69 2.96 1.81
N GLN A 35 -12.73 4.30 1.68
CA GLN A 35 -13.95 5.03 1.31
C GLN A 35 -14.55 4.48 0.02
N LEU A 36 -13.78 4.43 -1.06
CA LEU A 36 -14.24 3.93 -2.37
C LEU A 36 -14.61 2.44 -2.36
N SER A 37 -14.00 1.64 -1.48
CA SER A 37 -14.31 0.22 -1.34
C SER A 37 -15.62 -0.03 -0.62
N VAL A 38 -16.03 0.86 0.30
CA VAL A 38 -17.26 0.70 1.09
C VAL A 38 -18.51 1.29 0.45
N LEU A 39 -18.39 2.24 -0.48
CA LEU A 39 -19.55 2.84 -1.16
C LEU A 39 -20.48 1.79 -1.81
N PRO A 40 -19.98 0.77 -2.52
CA PRO A 40 -20.85 -0.28 -3.05
C PRO A 40 -21.53 -1.13 -1.96
N LEU A 41 -20.89 -1.31 -0.79
CA LEU A 41 -21.51 -2.03 0.33
C LEU A 41 -22.66 -1.24 0.94
N PHE A 42 -22.51 0.08 1.07
CA PHE A 42 -23.59 0.96 1.51
C PHE A 42 -24.75 0.94 0.52
N ALA A 43 -24.46 1.03 -0.78
CA ALA A 43 -25.49 0.97 -1.83
C ALA A 43 -26.23 -0.38 -1.85
N ALA A 44 -25.55 -1.48 -1.52
CA ALA A 44 -26.13 -2.81 -1.40
C ALA A 44 -26.85 -3.08 -0.06
N GLY A 45 -26.88 -2.11 0.86
CA GLY A 45 -27.53 -2.26 2.16
C GLY A 45 -26.89 -3.33 3.07
N LEU A 46 -25.59 -3.59 2.90
CA LEU A 46 -24.90 -4.62 3.68
C LEU A 46 -24.70 -4.19 5.15
N PRO A 47 -24.60 -5.15 6.10
CA PRO A 47 -24.44 -4.83 7.51
C PRO A 47 -23.17 -4.03 7.79
N LEU A 48 -23.23 -3.11 8.77
CA LEU A 48 -22.10 -2.23 9.13
C LEU A 48 -20.82 -2.97 9.49
N TRP A 49 -20.91 -4.16 10.11
CA TRP A 49 -19.71 -4.91 10.46
C TRP A 49 -18.98 -5.43 9.20
N THR A 50 -19.69 -5.70 8.08
CA THR A 50 -19.07 -6.07 6.80
C THR A 50 -18.34 -4.88 6.17
N VAL A 51 -18.92 -3.68 6.31
CA VAL A 51 -18.30 -2.41 5.91
C VAL A 51 -17.02 -2.18 6.69
N TRP A 52 -17.05 -2.33 8.01
CA TRP A 52 -15.88 -2.18 8.88
C TRP A 52 -14.81 -3.23 8.58
N LEU A 53 -15.20 -4.49 8.37
CA LEU A 53 -14.27 -5.56 8.00
C LEU A 53 -13.57 -5.23 6.67
N THR A 54 -14.33 -4.80 5.65
CA THR A 54 -13.78 -4.42 4.34
C THR A 54 -12.80 -3.25 4.47
N ALA A 55 -13.20 -2.19 5.20
CA ALA A 55 -12.34 -1.03 5.45
C ALA A 55 -11.06 -1.42 6.21
N ALA A 56 -11.16 -2.29 7.23
CA ALA A 56 -10.04 -2.77 8.00
C ALA A 56 -9.05 -3.58 7.15
N ILE A 57 -9.55 -4.51 6.33
CA ILE A 57 -8.73 -5.34 5.43
C ILE A 57 -7.97 -4.46 4.44
N VAL A 58 -8.66 -3.54 3.77
CA VAL A 58 -8.04 -2.61 2.81
C VAL A 58 -6.96 -1.73 3.48
N ASN A 59 -7.16 -1.40 4.76
CA ASN A 59 -6.26 -0.55 5.53
C ASN A 59 -5.13 -1.30 6.25
N LEU A 60 -5.03 -2.63 6.16
CA LEU A 60 -3.93 -3.40 6.76
C LEU A 60 -2.54 -2.89 6.33
N ARG A 61 -2.44 -2.29 5.14
CA ARG A 61 -1.22 -1.62 4.67
C ARG A 61 -0.68 -0.56 5.66
N PHE A 62 -1.56 0.14 6.36
CA PHE A 62 -1.14 1.13 7.35
C PHE A 62 -0.47 0.49 8.55
N VAL A 63 -0.86 -0.75 8.93
CA VAL A 63 -0.16 -1.52 9.96
C VAL A 63 1.28 -1.81 9.53
N ILE A 64 1.48 -2.21 8.28
CA ILE A 64 2.82 -2.47 7.71
C ILE A 64 3.65 -1.19 7.69
N PHE A 65 3.07 -0.07 7.24
CA PHE A 65 3.78 1.21 7.21
C PHE A 65 4.09 1.73 8.62
N SER A 66 3.18 1.56 9.57
CA SER A 66 3.42 1.90 10.98
C SER A 66 4.53 1.05 11.59
N ALA A 67 4.63 -0.23 11.24
CA ALA A 67 5.75 -1.08 11.65
C ALA A 67 7.09 -0.59 11.06
N GLY A 68 7.09 -0.15 9.79
CA GLY A 68 8.26 0.46 9.16
C GLY A 68 8.68 1.80 9.77
N LEU A 69 7.72 2.63 10.22
CA LEU A 69 8.00 3.91 10.88
C LEU A 69 8.41 3.77 12.35
N GLN A 70 8.01 2.66 13.01
CA GLN A 70 8.21 2.48 14.44
C GLN A 70 9.67 2.70 14.89
N PRO A 71 10.71 2.20 14.18
CA PRO A 71 12.11 2.41 14.57
C PRO A 71 12.58 3.87 14.50
N HIS A 72 11.90 4.71 13.71
CA HIS A 72 12.25 6.13 13.55
C HIS A 72 11.69 7.01 14.67
N PHE A 73 10.61 6.59 15.31
CA PHE A 73 9.90 7.37 16.34
C PHE A 73 9.80 6.63 17.68
N SER A 74 10.60 5.59 17.89
CA SER A 74 10.59 4.76 19.10
C SER A 74 10.91 5.55 20.38
N TYR A 75 11.64 6.67 20.25
CA TYR A 75 11.97 7.58 21.34
C TYR A 75 10.79 8.44 21.83
N LEU A 76 9.66 8.46 21.12
CA LEU A 76 8.47 9.24 21.49
C LEU A 76 7.51 8.41 22.37
N PRO A 77 6.70 9.07 23.23
CA PRO A 77 5.66 8.41 24.00
C PRO A 77 4.58 7.81 23.07
N LEU A 78 3.87 6.79 23.57
CA LEU A 78 2.91 6.01 22.78
C LEU A 78 1.85 6.88 22.09
N TRP A 79 1.28 7.87 22.79
CA TRP A 79 0.24 8.73 22.22
C TRP A 79 0.73 9.51 21.00
N ARG A 80 1.98 10.02 21.01
CA ARG A 80 2.57 10.71 19.85
C ARG A 80 2.81 9.75 18.70
N ARG A 81 3.28 8.54 19.01
CA ARG A 81 3.49 7.49 18.00
C ARG A 81 2.18 7.08 17.34
N THR A 82 1.10 6.94 18.11
CA THR A 82 -0.24 6.66 17.59
C THR A 82 -0.75 7.81 16.72
N LEU A 83 -0.53 9.05 17.15
CA LEU A 83 -0.93 10.23 16.39
C LEU A 83 -0.17 10.34 15.05
N LEU A 84 1.15 10.13 15.06
CA LEU A 84 1.98 10.05 13.84
C LEU A 84 1.49 8.92 12.92
N GLY A 85 1.20 7.75 13.48
CA GLY A 85 0.65 6.61 12.74
C GLY A 85 -0.71 6.91 12.11
N SER A 86 -1.56 7.69 12.79
CA SER A 86 -2.92 8.03 12.31
C SER A 86 -2.89 8.99 11.11
N PHE A 87 -1.87 9.83 11.00
CA PHE A 87 -1.66 10.73 9.86
C PHE A 87 -0.74 10.15 8.78
N ASN A 88 -0.28 8.91 8.98
CA ASN A 88 0.57 8.25 8.00
C ASN A 88 -0.23 7.85 6.75
N GLY A 89 0.32 8.15 5.59
CA GLY A 89 -0.30 7.86 4.29
C GLY A 89 0.70 7.24 3.33
N ASP A 90 0.21 6.65 2.23
CA ASP A 90 1.03 5.92 1.25
C ASP A 90 2.24 6.75 0.78
N LEU A 91 2.00 7.96 0.28
CA LEU A 91 3.06 8.83 -0.24
C LEU A 91 3.96 9.35 0.89
N HIS A 92 3.40 9.65 2.07
CA HIS A 92 4.19 10.11 3.22
C HIS A 92 5.21 9.07 3.63
N PHE A 93 4.76 7.81 3.76
CA PHE A 93 5.61 6.70 4.13
C PHE A 93 6.77 6.55 3.13
N VAL A 94 6.46 6.54 1.84
CA VAL A 94 7.49 6.37 0.79
C VAL A 94 8.50 7.52 0.81
N TYR A 95 8.05 8.77 0.80
CA TYR A 95 8.97 9.92 0.82
C TYR A 95 9.77 10.01 2.13
N PHE A 96 9.15 9.68 3.26
CA PHE A 96 9.83 9.64 4.55
C PHE A 96 10.94 8.58 4.55
N MET A 97 10.66 7.36 4.11
CA MET A 97 11.63 6.27 4.06
C MET A 97 12.75 6.52 3.03
N GLN A 98 12.46 7.22 1.94
CA GLN A 98 13.48 7.67 0.97
C GLN A 98 14.42 8.72 1.57
N ARG A 99 13.89 9.65 2.38
CA ARG A 99 14.67 10.72 2.99
C ARG A 99 15.47 10.26 4.21
N TYR A 100 14.91 9.31 4.98
CA TYR A 100 15.45 8.81 6.23
C TYR A 100 15.61 7.29 6.18
N ALA A 101 16.69 6.82 5.56
CA ALA A 101 16.99 5.40 5.46
C ALA A 101 17.43 4.78 6.80
N THR A 102 18.06 5.57 7.67
CA THR A 102 18.62 5.10 8.95
C THR A 102 17.62 5.32 10.09
N PRO A 103 17.27 4.28 10.85
CA PRO A 103 16.49 4.41 12.08
C PRO A 103 17.20 5.24 13.14
N GLY A 104 16.44 5.85 14.04
CA GLY A 104 16.96 6.65 15.16
C GLY A 104 16.54 8.11 15.14
N HIS A 105 16.84 8.79 16.25
CA HIS A 105 16.54 10.20 16.44
C HIS A 105 17.38 11.08 15.53
N GLU A 106 16.75 12.09 14.93
CA GLU A 106 17.43 13.12 14.15
C GLU A 106 16.66 14.45 14.30
N PRO A 107 17.35 15.58 14.56
CA PRO A 107 16.70 16.88 14.67
C PRO A 107 15.88 17.22 13.41
N GLY A 108 14.64 17.70 13.59
CA GLY A 108 13.76 18.08 12.48
C GLY A 108 13.01 16.93 11.79
N LYS A 109 13.33 15.66 12.08
CA LYS A 109 12.67 14.49 11.46
C LYS A 109 11.16 14.44 11.73
N GLU A 110 10.73 14.71 12.95
CA GLU A 110 9.30 14.82 13.32
C GLU A 110 8.63 16.01 12.62
N GLY A 111 9.33 17.15 12.50
CA GLY A 111 8.81 18.33 11.78
C GLY A 111 8.63 18.09 10.29
N TYR A 112 9.57 17.37 9.65
CA TYR A 112 9.44 16.95 8.26
C TYR A 112 8.22 16.04 8.05
N PHE A 113 8.02 15.07 8.95
CA PHE A 113 6.84 14.21 8.91
C PHE A 113 5.55 15.02 9.00
N TRP A 114 5.44 15.91 9.98
CA TRP A 114 4.24 16.73 10.17
C TRP A 114 3.99 17.70 9.01
N GLY A 115 5.04 18.29 8.45
CA GLY A 115 4.91 19.15 7.26
C GLY A 115 4.26 18.40 6.10
N MET A 116 4.74 17.20 5.78
CA MET A 116 4.13 16.36 4.74
C MET A 116 2.69 15.97 5.10
N ALA A 117 2.48 15.47 6.32
CA ALA A 117 1.18 14.98 6.78
C ALA A 117 0.10 16.08 6.72
N LEU A 118 0.38 17.27 7.25
CA LEU A 118 -0.57 18.37 7.30
C LEU A 118 -0.84 18.95 5.92
N THR A 119 0.18 19.15 5.08
CA THR A 119 -0.01 19.63 3.71
C THR A 119 -0.89 18.66 2.92
N ASN A 120 -0.66 17.36 3.07
CA ASN A 120 -1.46 16.38 2.36
C ASN A 120 -2.87 16.23 2.91
N PHE A 121 -3.05 16.28 4.23
CA PHE A 121 -4.36 16.27 4.86
C PHE A 121 -5.18 17.49 4.41
N ALA A 122 -4.60 18.69 4.41
CA ALA A 122 -5.26 19.89 3.93
C ALA A 122 -5.64 19.78 2.45
N MET A 123 -4.71 19.33 1.60
CA MET A 123 -4.97 19.13 0.17
C MET A 123 -6.07 18.09 -0.08
N TRP A 124 -6.07 17.00 0.70
CA TRP A 124 -7.09 15.97 0.67
C TRP A 124 -8.46 16.52 1.06
N GLN A 125 -8.55 17.27 2.15
CA GLN A 125 -9.82 17.86 2.60
C GLN A 125 -10.37 18.86 1.61
N VAL A 126 -9.54 19.79 1.12
CA VAL A 126 -9.96 20.80 0.14
C VAL A 126 -10.48 20.13 -1.14
N SER A 127 -9.70 19.21 -1.71
CA SER A 127 -10.10 18.54 -2.95
C SER A 127 -11.33 17.64 -2.79
N SER A 128 -11.46 16.93 -1.66
CA SER A 128 -12.62 16.07 -1.39
C SER A 128 -13.89 16.89 -1.21
N ILE A 129 -13.84 18.00 -0.47
CA ILE A 129 -14.99 18.90 -0.28
C ILE A 129 -15.39 19.53 -1.62
N ILE A 130 -14.42 19.99 -2.43
CA ILE A 130 -14.69 20.48 -3.79
C ILE A 130 -15.40 19.39 -4.60
N GLY A 131 -14.93 18.14 -4.54
CA GLY A 131 -15.55 17.01 -5.23
C GLY A 131 -16.99 16.74 -4.77
N ILE A 132 -17.25 16.78 -3.46
CA ILE A 132 -18.58 16.57 -2.88
C ILE A 132 -19.56 17.64 -3.36
N VAL A 133 -19.15 18.91 -3.30
CA VAL A 133 -20.02 20.06 -3.62
C VAL A 133 -20.23 20.20 -5.12
N LEU A 134 -19.19 19.98 -5.94
CA LEU A 134 -19.29 20.07 -7.39
C LEU A 134 -19.88 18.81 -8.04
N ALA A 135 -20.15 17.74 -7.29
CA ALA A 135 -20.71 16.52 -7.82
C ALA A 135 -22.06 16.73 -8.54
N SER A 136 -22.87 17.68 -8.08
CA SER A 136 -24.17 18.02 -8.67
C SER A 136 -24.05 18.64 -10.08
N ALA A 137 -22.90 19.23 -10.41
CA ALA A 137 -22.64 19.76 -11.75
C ALA A 137 -22.47 18.64 -12.80
N PHE A 138 -22.22 17.40 -12.36
CA PHE A 138 -22.06 16.26 -13.26
C PHE A 138 -23.38 15.48 -13.41
N PRO A 139 -23.83 15.20 -14.65
CA PRO A 139 -25.04 14.42 -14.89
C PRO A 139 -24.96 13.01 -14.28
N ASP A 140 -26.06 12.52 -13.72
CA ASP A 140 -26.14 11.15 -13.18
C ASP A 140 -25.99 10.08 -14.28
N SER A 141 -26.35 10.42 -15.52
CA SER A 141 -26.18 9.56 -16.69
C SER A 141 -24.73 9.16 -16.97
N TRP A 142 -23.75 9.84 -16.38
CA TRP A 142 -22.33 9.50 -16.52
C TRP A 142 -21.91 8.30 -15.66
N GLY A 143 -22.77 7.80 -14.76
CA GLY A 143 -22.48 6.61 -13.96
C GLY A 143 -21.35 6.79 -12.94
N LEU A 144 -21.16 8.01 -12.44
CA LEU A 144 -20.00 8.36 -11.59
C LEU A 144 -19.97 7.69 -10.21
N GLY A 145 -21.09 7.11 -9.74
CA GLY A 145 -21.15 6.41 -8.45
C GLY A 145 -20.18 5.22 -8.34
N LEU A 146 -19.86 4.56 -9.47
CA LEU A 146 -18.85 3.49 -9.52
C LEU A 146 -17.51 3.96 -10.11
N ALA A 147 -17.45 5.15 -10.72
CA ALA A 147 -16.25 5.64 -11.36
C ALA A 147 -15.06 5.75 -10.39
N GLY A 148 -15.31 6.13 -9.13
CA GLY A 148 -14.28 6.14 -8.09
C GLY A 148 -13.71 4.75 -7.80
N THR A 149 -14.57 3.74 -7.66
CA THR A 149 -14.13 2.35 -7.47
C THR A 149 -13.39 1.82 -8.71
N LEU A 150 -13.86 2.14 -9.91
CA LEU A 150 -13.18 1.78 -11.16
C LEU A 150 -11.82 2.47 -11.33
N ALA A 151 -11.66 3.69 -10.79
CA ALA A 151 -10.38 4.39 -10.79
C ALA A 151 -9.29 3.69 -9.95
N LEU A 152 -9.65 2.77 -9.05
CA LEU A 152 -8.69 1.91 -8.35
C LEU A 152 -7.99 0.94 -9.30
N ILE A 153 -8.62 0.56 -10.42
CA ILE A 153 -8.04 -0.41 -11.36
C ILE A 153 -6.77 0.17 -12.03
N PRO A 154 -6.79 1.35 -12.68
CA PRO A 154 -5.56 1.94 -13.23
C PRO A 154 -4.48 2.15 -12.16
N VAL A 155 -4.86 2.63 -10.97
CA VAL A 155 -3.91 2.83 -9.86
C VAL A 155 -3.25 1.50 -9.48
N MET A 156 -4.04 0.45 -9.29
CA MET A 156 -3.53 -0.90 -9.02
C MET A 156 -2.59 -1.37 -10.14
N VAL A 157 -2.99 -1.23 -11.40
CA VAL A 157 -2.15 -1.62 -12.55
C VAL A 157 -0.78 -0.94 -12.50
N THR A 158 -0.72 0.36 -12.18
CA THR A 158 0.57 1.10 -12.09
C THR A 158 1.47 0.68 -10.93
N THR A 159 0.93 -0.05 -9.95
CA THR A 159 1.71 -0.60 -8.83
C THR A 159 2.32 -1.97 -9.12
N ILE A 160 1.89 -2.64 -10.19
CA ILE A 160 2.46 -3.92 -10.63
C ILE A 160 3.80 -3.67 -11.32
N ARG A 161 4.90 -3.78 -10.56
CA ARG A 161 6.26 -3.52 -11.07
C ARG A 161 7.17 -4.75 -11.09
N SER A 162 6.77 -5.87 -10.49
CA SER A 162 7.56 -7.10 -10.48
C SER A 162 6.71 -8.34 -10.74
N ARG A 163 7.37 -9.45 -11.09
CA ARG A 163 6.70 -10.76 -11.26
C ARG A 163 6.02 -11.23 -9.97
N SER A 164 6.60 -10.89 -8.82
CA SER A 164 6.03 -11.18 -7.50
C SER A 164 4.74 -10.40 -7.25
N THR A 165 4.73 -9.09 -7.56
CA THR A 165 3.50 -8.28 -7.47
C THR A 165 2.44 -8.78 -8.45
N LEU A 166 2.83 -9.15 -9.68
CA LEU A 166 1.90 -9.69 -10.66
C LEU A 166 1.27 -11.01 -10.19
N LEU A 167 2.07 -11.93 -9.65
CA LEU A 167 1.59 -13.20 -9.10
C LEU A 167 0.64 -12.96 -7.92
N ALA A 168 0.98 -12.05 -7.01
CA ALA A 168 0.12 -11.67 -5.90
C ALA A 168 -1.24 -11.13 -6.38
N VAL A 169 -1.25 -10.24 -7.39
CA VAL A 169 -2.49 -9.73 -7.99
C VAL A 169 -3.29 -10.85 -8.67
N ALA A 170 -2.64 -11.73 -9.42
CA ALA A 170 -3.31 -12.84 -10.09
C ALA A 170 -3.97 -13.80 -9.10
N VAL A 171 -3.27 -14.16 -8.01
CA VAL A 171 -3.80 -15.02 -6.94
C VAL A 171 -4.92 -14.33 -6.19
N ALA A 172 -4.76 -13.07 -5.76
CA ALA A 172 -5.84 -12.30 -5.13
C ALA A 172 -7.08 -12.26 -6.00
N SER A 173 -6.93 -11.94 -7.29
CA SER A 173 -8.05 -11.82 -8.23
C SER A 173 -8.78 -13.16 -8.40
N THR A 174 -8.02 -14.25 -8.56
CA THR A 174 -8.58 -15.59 -8.72
C THR A 174 -9.32 -16.04 -7.46
N VAL A 175 -8.69 -15.89 -6.29
CA VAL A 175 -9.31 -16.26 -5.01
C VAL A 175 -10.54 -15.41 -4.72
N ALA A 176 -10.49 -14.10 -4.99
CA ALA A 176 -11.64 -13.21 -4.80
C ALA A 176 -12.84 -13.61 -5.68
N LEU A 177 -12.60 -14.06 -6.91
CA LEU A 177 -13.66 -14.54 -7.81
C LEU A 177 -14.21 -15.91 -7.38
N LEU A 178 -13.33 -16.86 -7.05
CA LEU A 178 -13.74 -18.20 -6.60
C LEU A 178 -14.47 -18.16 -5.26
N CYS A 179 -14.10 -17.21 -4.39
CA CYS A 179 -14.70 -17.03 -3.08
C CYS A 179 -15.73 -15.90 -3.04
N PHE A 180 -16.26 -15.47 -4.19
CA PHE A 180 -17.20 -14.35 -4.26
C PHE A 180 -18.49 -14.61 -3.46
N ASP A 181 -19.01 -15.84 -3.54
CA ASP A 181 -20.23 -16.26 -2.87
C ASP A 181 -20.05 -16.56 -1.38
N LEU A 182 -18.83 -16.48 -0.85
CA LEU A 182 -18.64 -16.66 0.58
C LEU A 182 -19.39 -15.55 1.34
N PRO A 183 -20.14 -15.92 2.38
CA PRO A 183 -20.79 -14.93 3.21
C PRO A 183 -19.73 -14.00 3.80
N TYR A 184 -20.18 -12.81 4.18
CA TYR A 184 -19.37 -11.90 4.97
C TYR A 184 -18.11 -11.33 4.30
N ARG A 185 -18.02 -11.45 2.97
CA ARG A 185 -16.84 -11.03 2.19
C ARG A 185 -15.56 -11.72 2.68
N LEU A 186 -15.66 -12.94 3.24
CA LEU A 186 -14.50 -13.74 3.60
C LEU A 186 -13.59 -14.03 2.39
N GLY A 187 -14.14 -13.98 1.18
CA GLY A 187 -13.35 -14.00 -0.05
C GLY A 187 -12.28 -12.90 -0.13
N LEU A 188 -12.52 -11.71 0.45
CA LEU A 188 -11.49 -10.65 0.54
C LEU A 188 -10.35 -11.04 1.46
N VAL A 189 -10.65 -11.63 2.62
CA VAL A 189 -9.63 -12.10 3.58
C VAL A 189 -8.80 -13.19 2.93
N ALA A 190 -9.45 -14.18 2.31
CA ALA A 190 -8.80 -15.27 1.61
C ALA A 190 -7.91 -14.76 0.46
N ALA A 191 -8.38 -13.77 -0.31
CA ALA A 191 -7.62 -13.14 -1.38
C ALA A 191 -6.36 -12.45 -0.86
N VAL A 192 -6.45 -11.70 0.24
CA VAL A 192 -5.30 -11.03 0.85
C VAL A 192 -4.27 -12.04 1.37
N VAL A 193 -4.72 -13.05 2.13
CA VAL A 193 -3.83 -14.10 2.65
C VAL A 193 -3.16 -14.87 1.51
N GLY A 194 -3.93 -15.24 0.49
CA GLY A 194 -3.41 -15.92 -0.71
C GLY A 194 -2.38 -15.08 -1.46
N ALA A 195 -2.63 -13.78 -1.64
CA ALA A 195 -1.70 -12.88 -2.31
C ALA A 195 -0.39 -12.67 -1.54
N ILE A 196 -0.47 -12.54 -0.20
CA ILE A 196 0.72 -12.43 0.65
C ILE A 196 1.55 -13.70 0.54
N ALA A 197 0.93 -14.87 0.68
CA ALA A 197 1.61 -16.16 0.56
C ALA A 197 2.27 -16.33 -0.82
N ALA A 198 1.55 -15.97 -1.89
CA ALA A 198 2.04 -16.05 -3.26
C ALA A 198 3.24 -15.10 -3.51
N GLY A 199 3.15 -13.85 -3.06
CA GLY A 199 4.24 -12.88 -3.18
C GLY A 199 5.49 -13.31 -2.42
N MET A 200 5.32 -13.74 -1.16
CA MET A 200 6.43 -14.24 -0.34
C MET A 200 7.10 -15.47 -0.96
N ALA A 201 6.31 -16.43 -1.47
CA ALA A 201 6.84 -17.61 -2.14
C ALA A 201 7.61 -17.24 -3.42
N SER A 202 7.10 -16.29 -4.21
CA SER A 202 7.78 -15.80 -5.41
C SER A 202 9.12 -15.13 -5.09
N ASP A 203 9.16 -14.27 -4.09
CA ASP A 203 10.38 -13.57 -3.69
C ASP A 203 11.44 -14.55 -3.15
N GLU A 204 11.04 -15.53 -2.34
CA GLU A 204 11.91 -16.57 -1.84
C GLU A 204 12.48 -17.44 -2.97
N LEU A 205 11.65 -17.83 -3.95
CA LEU A 205 12.10 -18.57 -5.13
C LEU A 205 13.09 -17.76 -5.98
N ALA A 206 12.85 -16.47 -6.17
CA ALA A 206 13.74 -15.57 -6.89
C ALA A 206 15.09 -15.39 -6.15
N ALA A 207 15.06 -15.27 -4.82
CA ALA A 207 16.26 -15.20 -3.99
C ALA A 207 17.09 -16.49 -4.09
N ARG A 208 16.44 -17.65 -3.99
CA ARG A 208 17.09 -18.97 -4.16
C ARG A 208 17.72 -19.15 -5.53
N ALA A 209 17.04 -18.74 -6.59
CA ALA A 209 17.57 -18.80 -7.95
C ALA A 209 18.82 -17.93 -8.12
N THR A 210 18.81 -16.72 -7.55
CA THR A 210 19.96 -15.80 -7.56
C THR A 210 21.17 -16.40 -6.83
N LEU A 211 20.96 -16.96 -5.64
CA LEU A 211 22.01 -17.62 -4.86
C LEU A 211 22.62 -18.83 -5.59
N ARG A 212 21.79 -19.63 -6.26
CA ARG A 212 22.26 -20.76 -7.10
C ARG A 212 23.13 -20.29 -8.25
N GLY A 213 22.76 -19.19 -8.91
CA GLY A 213 23.55 -18.58 -10.00
C GLY A 213 24.92 -18.08 -9.53
N ILE A 214 24.99 -17.43 -8.36
CA ILE A 214 26.27 -16.97 -7.77
C ILE A 214 27.17 -18.17 -7.44
N ARG A 215 26.61 -19.22 -6.81
CA ARG A 215 27.36 -20.45 -6.48
C ARG A 215 27.90 -21.14 -7.72
N ARG A 216 27.11 -21.24 -8.78
CA ARG A 216 27.53 -21.82 -10.07
C ARG A 216 28.67 -21.03 -10.71
N ARG A 217 28.56 -19.70 -10.79
CA ARG A 217 29.66 -18.85 -11.30
C ARG A 217 30.94 -18.99 -10.48
N LYS A 218 30.83 -19.03 -9.15
CA LYS A 218 31.98 -19.26 -8.27
C LYS A 218 32.62 -20.63 -8.52
N ALA A 219 31.82 -21.68 -8.71
CA ALA A 219 32.31 -23.02 -9.04
C ALA A 219 32.98 -23.09 -10.42
N GLU A 220 32.49 -22.35 -11.42
CA GLU A 220 33.08 -22.27 -12.76
C GLU A 220 34.42 -21.51 -12.77
N HIS A 221 34.61 -20.51 -11.90
CA HIS A 221 35.85 -19.71 -11.82
C HIS A 221 36.90 -20.28 -10.85
N ALA A 222 36.52 -21.18 -9.94
CA ALA A 222 37.44 -21.79 -8.97
C ALA A 222 38.60 -22.57 -9.61
N PRO A 223 38.41 -23.38 -10.68
CA PRO A 223 39.50 -24.08 -11.35
C PRO A 223 40.49 -23.12 -12.03
N ALA A 224 39.98 -22.06 -12.67
CA ALA A 224 40.80 -21.07 -13.37
C ALA A 224 41.65 -20.24 -12.40
N GLN A 225 41.11 -19.87 -11.24
CA GLN A 225 41.86 -19.17 -10.20
C GLN A 225 42.90 -20.07 -9.52
N ALA A 226 42.59 -21.34 -9.28
CA ALA A 226 43.54 -22.30 -8.71
C ALA A 226 44.75 -22.54 -9.64
N VAL A 227 44.51 -22.63 -10.96
CA VAL A 227 45.57 -22.76 -11.97
C VAL A 227 46.42 -21.48 -12.06
N ALA A 228 45.80 -20.30 -11.97
CA ALA A 228 46.51 -19.01 -12.00
C ALA A 228 47.32 -18.71 -10.72
N GLN A 229 46.91 -19.25 -9.56
CA GLN A 229 47.58 -19.03 -8.27
C GLN A 229 48.69 -20.05 -7.97
N ALA A 230 48.70 -21.21 -8.65
CA ALA A 230 49.71 -22.25 -8.47
C ALA A 230 51.18 -21.77 -8.60
N PRO A 231 51.55 -20.89 -9.57
CA PRO A 231 52.93 -20.41 -9.69
C PRO A 231 53.33 -19.45 -8.55
N ALA A 232 52.38 -18.63 -8.07
CA ALA A 232 52.63 -17.64 -7.02
C ALA A 232 52.75 -18.29 -5.62
N GLN A 233 52.01 -19.37 -5.38
CA GLN A 233 52.11 -20.15 -4.15
C GLN A 233 53.44 -20.91 -4.09
N ALA A 234 53.85 -21.54 -5.20
CA ALA A 234 55.12 -22.26 -5.30
C ALA A 234 56.35 -21.35 -5.15
N ALA A 235 56.24 -20.06 -5.48
CA ALA A 235 57.29 -19.07 -5.25
C ALA A 235 57.39 -18.62 -3.78
N LYS A 236 56.27 -18.63 -3.04
CA LYS A 236 56.23 -18.32 -1.61
C LYS A 236 56.74 -19.46 -0.73
N ASP A 237 56.47 -20.71 -1.10
CA ASP A 237 56.91 -21.89 -0.34
C ASP A 237 58.42 -22.18 -0.50
N ARG A 238 59.10 -21.48 -1.43
CA ARG A 238 60.56 -21.56 -1.65
C ARG A 238 61.36 -20.42 -1.01
N ALA A 239 60.69 -19.46 -0.36
CA ALA A 239 61.28 -18.33 0.34
C ALA A 239 61.20 -18.54 1.85
#